data_AF-A0A1E5H1K2-F1
#
_entry.id   AF-A0A1E5H1K2-F1
#
_cell.length_a   1.000
_cell.length_b   1.000
_cell.length_c   1.000
_cell.angle_alpha   90.00
_cell.angle_beta   90.00
_cell.angle_gamma   90.00
#
_symmetry.space_group_name_H-M   'P 1'
#
loop_
_entity.id
_entity.type
_entity.pdbx_description
1 polymer ?
#
loop_
_entity_poly.entity_id
_entity_poly.type
_entity_poly.pdbx_seq_one_letter_code
_entity_poly.pdbx_strand_id
1 'polypeptide(L)'
;MYENFKSKVTLKKLSEELRQNIYWGNFPDKEAFASETLGEHIPAEQLPNFFQTIDVCDKGMTLCFTKTETKVKDDFWKTTDYYFTIEANFSEIEKLLKNVNRSENAKDMVEGLQELLNQKISFVAEA
;
A
#
# COMPACT_ATOMS: atom_id res chain seq x y z
N MET A 1 13.28 -10.64 -14.12
CA MET A 1 12.96 -9.32 -14.75
C MET A 1 11.57 -9.33 -15.39
N TYR A 2 11.23 -10.29 -16.26
CA TYR A 2 9.90 -10.37 -16.90
C TYR A 2 8.76 -10.68 -15.91
N GLU A 3 8.97 -11.59 -14.96
CA GLU A 3 7.96 -11.95 -13.95
C GLU A 3 7.63 -10.76 -13.04
N ASN A 4 8.65 -10.07 -12.52
CA ASN A 4 8.50 -8.85 -11.70
C ASN A 4 7.69 -7.76 -12.43
N PHE A 5 7.93 -7.59 -13.74
CA PHE A 5 7.18 -6.64 -14.55
C PHE A 5 5.71 -7.04 -14.69
N LYS A 6 5.42 -8.31 -15.01
CA LYS A 6 4.06 -8.85 -15.12
C LYS A 6 3.31 -8.73 -13.80
N SER A 7 4.00 -9.01 -12.71
CA SER A 7 3.54 -8.81 -11.35
C SER A 7 3.19 -7.34 -11.12
N LYS A 8 4.11 -6.39 -11.31
CA LYS A 8 3.85 -4.95 -11.15
C LYS A 8 2.61 -4.49 -11.95
N VAL A 9 2.48 -4.92 -13.21
CA VAL A 9 1.31 -4.60 -14.05
C VAL A 9 0.01 -5.15 -13.45
N THR A 10 0.04 -6.36 -12.91
CA THR A 10 -1.14 -6.99 -12.29
C THR A 10 -1.59 -6.22 -11.05
N LEU A 11 -0.69 -5.82 -10.15
CA LEU A 11 -1.07 -5.00 -8.98
C LEU A 11 -1.68 -3.67 -9.39
N LYS A 12 -1.09 -2.99 -10.38
CA LYS A 12 -1.62 -1.72 -10.88
C LYS A 12 -3.02 -1.87 -11.44
N LYS A 13 -3.29 -2.97 -12.16
CA LYS A 13 -4.63 -3.27 -12.67
C LYS A 13 -5.63 -3.54 -11.54
N LEU A 14 -5.27 -4.39 -10.58
CA LEU A 14 -6.13 -4.70 -9.43
C LEU A 14 -6.41 -3.46 -8.57
N SER A 15 -5.42 -2.56 -8.44
CA SER A 15 -5.58 -1.28 -7.77
C SER A 15 -6.56 -0.35 -8.50
N GLU A 16 -6.52 -0.31 -9.83
CA GLU A 16 -7.49 0.48 -10.59
C GLU A 16 -8.91 -0.11 -10.48
N GLU A 17 -9.03 -1.44 -10.51
CA GLU A 17 -10.30 -2.12 -10.23
C GLU A 17 -10.81 -1.82 -8.81
N LEU A 18 -9.93 -1.83 -7.80
CA LEU A 18 -10.23 -1.44 -6.43
C LEU A 18 -10.79 -0.03 -6.39
N ARG A 19 -10.15 0.89 -7.11
CA ARG A 19 -10.57 2.30 -7.17
C ARG A 19 -11.98 2.49 -7.72
N GLN A 20 -12.36 1.67 -8.68
CA GLN A 20 -13.64 1.77 -9.38
C GLN A 20 -14.77 1.06 -8.65
N ASN A 21 -14.47 -0.02 -7.93
CA ASN A 21 -15.47 -0.89 -7.31
C ASN A 21 -15.71 -0.61 -5.83
N ILE A 22 -14.86 0.20 -5.19
CA ILE A 22 -15.00 0.53 -3.76
C ILE A 22 -15.73 1.85 -3.54
N TYR A 23 -16.74 1.78 -2.68
CA TYR A 23 -17.31 2.95 -2.05
C TYR A 23 -16.47 3.38 -0.84
N TRP A 24 -15.75 4.50 -0.99
CA TRP A 24 -14.75 5.01 -0.04
C TRP A 24 -15.27 5.41 1.35
N GLY A 25 -16.57 5.29 1.62
CA GLY A 25 -17.14 5.54 2.95
C GLY A 25 -16.94 4.40 3.97
N ASN A 26 -16.43 3.24 3.54
CA ASN A 26 -16.36 2.02 4.34
C ASN A 26 -14.91 1.62 4.67
N PHE A 27 -14.09 2.55 5.14
CA PHE A 27 -12.70 2.22 5.50
C PHE A 27 -12.56 1.79 6.95
N PRO A 28 -11.60 0.89 7.25
CA PRO A 28 -11.28 0.54 8.63
C PRO A 28 -10.73 1.78 9.37
N ASP A 29 -11.11 1.93 10.63
CA ASP A 29 -10.63 3.01 11.48
C ASP A 29 -9.10 2.96 11.63
N LYS A 30 -8.46 4.14 11.50
CA LYS A 30 -7.00 4.27 11.60
C LYS A 30 -6.43 3.91 12.96
N GLU A 31 -7.23 3.97 14.02
CA GLU A 31 -6.77 3.75 15.40
C GLU A 31 -6.25 2.32 15.64
N ALA A 32 -6.47 1.39 14.71
CA ALA A 32 -6.05 0.00 14.83
C ALA A 32 -4.66 -0.33 14.25
N PHE A 33 -3.96 0.61 13.61
CA PHE A 33 -2.68 0.34 12.94
C PHE A 33 -1.47 0.48 13.87
N ALA A 34 -0.52 -0.44 13.79
CA ALA A 34 0.74 -0.33 14.51
C ALA A 34 1.73 0.56 13.73
N SER A 35 2.73 1.13 14.42
CA SER A 35 3.72 2.04 13.80
C SER A 35 4.58 1.42 12.70
N GLU A 36 4.50 0.10 12.52
CA GLU A 36 5.26 -0.69 11.55
C GLU A 36 4.35 -1.30 10.47
N THR A 37 3.08 -0.90 10.37
CA THR A 37 2.18 -1.40 9.33
C THR A 37 1.92 -0.36 8.25
N LEU A 38 1.57 -0.83 7.06
CA LEU A 38 1.29 0.01 5.90
C LEU A 38 0.24 1.09 6.21
N GLY A 39 -0.81 0.76 6.98
CA GLY A 39 -1.92 1.66 7.29
C GLY A 39 -1.58 2.86 8.16
N GLU A 40 -0.49 2.80 8.93
CA GLU A 40 0.04 3.98 9.63
C GLU A 40 0.62 5.00 8.64
N HIS A 41 1.24 4.49 7.57
CA HIS A 41 1.96 5.34 6.61
C HIS A 41 1.08 5.78 5.44
N ILE A 42 0.13 4.94 5.04
CA ILE A 42 -0.75 5.13 3.89
C ILE A 42 -2.20 5.01 4.35
N PRO A 43 -2.96 6.12 4.35
CA PRO A 43 -4.40 6.08 4.60
C PRO A 43 -5.11 5.15 3.61
N ALA A 44 -6.18 4.50 4.06
CA ALA A 44 -6.91 3.55 3.25
C ALA A 44 -7.47 4.20 1.96
N GLU A 45 -7.83 5.49 1.99
CA GLU A 45 -8.29 6.25 0.81
C GLU A 45 -7.19 6.41 -0.25
N GLN A 46 -5.92 6.39 0.17
CA GLN A 46 -4.77 6.57 -0.71
C GLN A 46 -4.22 5.25 -1.25
N LEU A 47 -4.70 4.12 -0.74
CA LEU A 47 -4.24 2.78 -1.08
C LEU A 47 -4.21 2.49 -2.60
N PRO A 48 -5.21 2.89 -3.41
CA PRO A 48 -5.14 2.66 -4.86
C PRO A 48 -3.99 3.43 -5.50
N ASN A 49 -3.87 4.72 -5.20
CA ASN A 49 -2.80 5.56 -5.73
C ASN A 49 -1.44 5.06 -5.28
N PHE A 50 -1.34 4.57 -4.05
CA PHE A 50 -0.14 3.94 -3.50
C PHE A 50 0.30 2.72 -4.32
N PHE A 51 -0.60 1.80 -4.67
CA PHE A 51 -0.22 0.65 -5.52
C PHE A 51 0.28 1.05 -6.91
N GLN A 52 -0.03 2.26 -7.40
CA GLN A 52 0.53 2.77 -8.65
C GLN A 52 1.99 3.22 -8.51
N THR A 53 2.41 3.60 -7.30
CA THR A 53 3.77 4.07 -7.00
C THR A 53 4.71 2.98 -6.52
N ILE A 54 4.20 1.79 -6.15
CA ILE A 54 5.04 0.66 -5.75
C ILE A 54 6.02 0.29 -6.87
N ASP A 55 7.28 0.08 -6.47
CA ASP A 55 8.30 -0.55 -7.29
C ASP A 55 8.75 -1.89 -6.73
N VAL A 56 9.52 -2.60 -7.53
CA VAL A 56 10.09 -3.90 -7.18
C VAL A 56 11.55 -3.69 -6.77
N CYS A 57 11.86 -3.98 -5.51
CA CYS A 57 13.18 -3.88 -4.94
C CYS A 57 13.85 -5.25 -4.77
N ASP A 58 15.12 -5.23 -4.36
CA ASP A 58 15.92 -6.40 -4.02
C ASP A 58 15.83 -7.55 -5.05
N LYS A 59 16.16 -7.21 -6.31
CA LYS A 59 16.16 -8.12 -7.47
C LYS A 59 14.82 -8.80 -7.79
N GLY A 60 13.71 -8.37 -7.21
CA GLY A 60 12.41 -9.02 -7.42
C GLY A 60 11.72 -9.55 -6.19
N MET A 61 12.39 -9.55 -5.04
CA MET A 61 11.91 -10.27 -3.86
C MET A 61 10.99 -9.42 -2.99
N THR A 62 11.12 -8.09 -3.04
CA THR A 62 10.37 -7.18 -2.18
C THR A 62 9.64 -6.10 -2.96
N LEU A 63 8.53 -5.62 -2.40
CA LEU A 63 7.86 -4.42 -2.86
C LEU A 63 8.36 -3.24 -2.04
N CYS A 64 8.63 -2.12 -2.71
CA CYS A 64 9.12 -0.92 -2.07
C CYS A 64 8.38 0.31 -2.56
N PHE A 65 8.38 1.34 -1.72
CA PHE A 65 7.81 2.63 -2.04
C PHE A 65 8.54 3.75 -1.31
N THR A 66 8.40 4.94 -1.87
CA THR A 66 8.89 6.18 -1.25
C THR A 66 7.71 6.97 -0.73
N LYS A 67 7.78 7.42 0.52
CA LYS A 67 6.84 8.36 1.13
C LYS A 67 7.55 9.68 1.34
N THR A 68 7.01 10.75 0.77
CA THR A 68 7.53 12.10 0.94
C THR A 68 6.70 12.83 2.00
N GLU A 69 7.32 13.19 3.12
CA GLU A 69 6.68 14.05 4.12
C GLU A 69 7.22 15.47 4.02
N THR A 70 6.33 16.43 3.81
CA THR A 70 6.67 17.85 3.80
C THR A 70 6.16 18.50 5.08
N LYS A 71 7.08 18.95 5.93
CA LYS A 71 6.77 19.75 7.13
C LYS A 71 6.90 21.22 6.79
N VAL A 72 5.81 21.97 6.99
CA VAL A 72 5.77 23.43 6.86
C VAL A 72 5.59 24.03 8.24
N LYS A 73 6.58 24.80 8.70
CA LYS A 73 6.48 25.55 9.97
C LYS A 73 7.24 26.86 9.83
N ASP A 74 6.56 27.98 10.11
CA ASP A 74 7.12 29.34 10.18
C ASP A 74 8.11 29.67 9.03
N ASP A 75 7.61 29.65 7.79
CA ASP A 75 8.34 29.89 6.53
C ASP A 75 9.46 28.90 6.17
N PHE A 76 9.65 27.84 6.96
CA PHE A 76 10.55 26.74 6.63
C PHE A 76 9.81 25.56 6.01
N TRP A 77 10.23 25.19 4.79
CA TRP A 77 9.73 24.03 4.07
C TRP A 77 10.81 22.94 4.12
N LYS A 78 10.52 21.85 4.83
CA LYS A 78 11.41 20.68 4.84
C LYS A 78 10.67 19.47 4.29
N THR A 79 11.16 18.97 3.17
CA THR A 79 10.74 17.71 2.60
C THR A 79 11.71 16.62 3.03
N THR A 80 11.18 15.50 3.50
CA THR A 80 11.96 14.30 3.85
C THR A 80 11.35 13.11 3.12
N ASP A 81 12.18 12.43 2.34
CA ASP A 81 11.81 11.20 1.66
C ASP A 81 12.15 10.00 2.55
N TYR A 82 11.22 9.08 2.65
CA TYR A 82 11.34 7.85 3.42
C TYR A 82 11.17 6.66 2.50
N TYR A 83 12.07 5.68 2.61
CA TYR A 83 12.05 4.48 1.79
C TYR A 83 11.61 3.29 2.63
N PHE A 84 10.58 2.62 2.17
CA PHE A 84 9.98 1.50 2.86
C PHE A 84 9.92 0.28 1.96
N THR A 85 10.06 -0.89 2.57
CA THR A 85 9.73 -2.18 1.97
C THR A 85 8.54 -2.78 2.67
N ILE A 86 7.65 -3.41 1.92
CA ILE A 86 6.57 -4.23 2.48
C ILE A 86 7.14 -5.61 2.77
N GLU A 87 6.98 -6.09 4.00
CA GLU A 87 7.37 -7.45 4.45
C GLU A 87 6.34 -8.49 4.00
N ALA A 88 5.91 -8.40 2.75
CA ALA A 88 5.01 -9.34 2.11
C ALA A 88 5.45 -9.52 0.66
N ASN A 89 5.29 -10.74 0.15
CA ASN A 89 5.62 -11.00 -1.24
C ASN A 89 4.49 -10.53 -2.16
N PHE A 90 4.81 -10.47 -3.45
CA PHE A 90 3.87 -10.06 -4.48
C PHE A 90 2.56 -10.89 -4.50
N SER A 91 2.68 -12.21 -4.35
CA SER A 91 1.53 -13.12 -4.43
C SER A 91 0.55 -12.90 -3.28
N GLU A 92 1.04 -12.55 -2.10
CA GLU A 92 0.22 -12.23 -0.93
C GLU A 92 -0.57 -10.94 -1.17
N ILE A 93 0.09 -9.87 -1.59
CA ILE A 93 -0.56 -8.59 -1.90
C ILE A 93 -1.58 -8.75 -3.04
N GLU A 94 -1.24 -9.50 -4.09
CA GLU A 94 -2.16 -9.81 -5.19
C GLU A 94 -3.40 -10.57 -4.70
N LYS A 95 -3.22 -11.56 -3.84
CA LYS A 95 -4.32 -12.35 -3.27
C LYS A 95 -5.22 -11.47 -2.41
N LEU A 96 -4.65 -10.63 -1.55
CA LEU A 96 -5.42 -9.70 -0.71
C LEU A 96 -6.24 -8.74 -1.54
N LEU A 97 -5.64 -8.09 -2.54
CA LEU A 97 -6.37 -7.19 -3.45
C LEU A 97 -7.48 -7.90 -4.23
N LYS A 98 -7.25 -9.12 -4.71
CA LYS A 98 -8.30 -9.91 -5.36
C LYS A 98 -9.44 -10.25 -4.43
N ASN A 99 -9.15 -10.58 -3.17
CA ASN A 99 -10.17 -10.86 -2.17
C ASN A 99 -11.03 -9.63 -1.92
N VAL A 100 -10.41 -8.45 -1.77
CA VAL A 100 -11.14 -7.19 -1.61
C VAL A 100 -11.99 -6.88 -2.84
N ASN A 101 -11.44 -7.01 -4.06
CA ASN A 101 -12.18 -6.73 -5.30
C ASN A 101 -13.35 -7.69 -5.55
N ARG A 102 -13.27 -8.93 -5.03
CA ARG A 102 -14.32 -9.95 -5.18
C ARG A 102 -15.30 -9.98 -4.03
N SER A 103 -15.12 -9.11 -3.04
CA SER A 103 -15.98 -9.08 -1.87
C SER A 103 -17.40 -8.68 -2.28
N GLU A 104 -18.37 -9.49 -1.88
CA GLU A 104 -19.79 -9.25 -2.19
C GLU A 104 -20.50 -8.40 -1.13
N ASN A 105 -19.84 -8.13 0.01
CA ASN A 105 -20.41 -7.33 1.09
C ASN A 105 -19.37 -6.38 1.72
N ALA A 106 -19.88 -5.33 2.37
CA ALA A 106 -19.03 -4.30 2.95
C ALA A 106 -18.13 -4.81 4.08
N LYS A 107 -18.56 -5.81 4.85
CA LYS A 107 -17.80 -6.35 5.97
C LYS A 107 -16.55 -7.07 5.49
N ASP A 108 -16.70 -8.00 4.57
CA ASP A 108 -15.58 -8.77 4.00
C ASP A 108 -14.62 -7.86 3.23
N MET A 109 -15.14 -6.77 2.63
CA MET A 109 -14.32 -5.74 1.98
C MET A 109 -13.47 -4.98 3.01
N VAL A 110 -14.08 -4.54 4.12
CA VAL A 110 -13.39 -3.84 5.22
C VAL A 110 -12.33 -4.74 5.84
N GLU A 111 -12.66 -6.01 6.12
CA GLU A 111 -11.71 -6.98 6.68
C GLU A 111 -10.52 -7.20 5.75
N GLY A 112 -10.75 -7.39 4.44
CA GLY A 112 -9.68 -7.54 3.47
C GLY A 112 -8.82 -6.28 3.30
N LEU A 113 -9.42 -5.08 3.35
CA LEU A 113 -8.68 -3.82 3.36
C LEU A 113 -7.82 -3.69 4.62
N GLN A 114 -8.35 -4.12 5.77
CA GLN A 114 -7.62 -4.09 7.03
C GLN A 114 -6.44 -5.06 7.03
N GLU A 115 -6.60 -6.27 6.47
CA GLU A 115 -5.48 -7.20 6.26
C GLU A 115 -4.40 -6.60 5.37
N LEU A 116 -4.78 -5.89 4.31
CA LEU A 116 -3.86 -5.25 3.38
C LEU A 116 -3.12 -4.05 4.02
N LEU A 117 -3.80 -3.29 4.87
CA LEU A 117 -3.21 -2.18 5.63
C LEU A 117 -2.34 -2.66 6.80
N ASN A 118 -2.58 -3.88 7.32
CA ASN A 118 -1.78 -4.49 8.38
C ASN A 118 -0.52 -5.19 7.88
N GLN A 119 -0.20 -5.10 6.59
CA GLN A 119 1.07 -5.60 6.08
C GLN A 119 2.21 -4.84 6.73
N LYS A 120 3.16 -5.58 7.31
CA LYS A 120 4.32 -4.99 7.96
C LYS A 120 5.20 -4.28 6.94
N ILE A 121 5.85 -3.21 7.38
CA ILE A 121 6.83 -2.49 6.59
C ILE A 121 8.14 -2.36 7.37
N SER A 122 9.25 -2.39 6.64
CA SER A 122 10.57 -2.09 7.18
C SER A 122 11.10 -0.80 6.55
N PHE A 123 11.79 0.01 7.35
CA PHE A 123 12.52 1.15 6.84
C PHE A 123 13.83 0.67 6.20
N VAL A 124 14.07 1.04 4.95
CA VAL A 124 15.36 0.86 4.31
C VAL A 124 16.09 2.19 4.41
N ALA A 125 17.09 2.24 5.29
CA ALA A 125 17.94 3.42 5.37
C ALA A 125 18.65 3.60 4.02
N GLU A 126 18.36 4.70 3.32
CA GLU A 126 19.26 5.17 2.27
C GLU A 126 20.55 5.66 2.94
N ALA A 127 21.67 5.08 2.52
CA ALA A 127 23.03 5.45 2.94
C ALA A 127 23.51 6.68 2.17
#